data_AF-A0A8B5WI57-F1
#
_entry.id   AF-A0A8B5WI57-F1
#
_cell.length_a   1.000
_cell.length_b   1.000
_cell.length_c   1.000
_cell.angle_alpha   90.00
_cell.angle_beta   90.00
_cell.angle_gamma   90.00
#
_symmetry.space_group_name_H-M   'P 1'
#
loop_
_entity.id
_entity.type
_entity.pdbx_description
1 polymer ?
#
loop_
_entity_poly.entity_id
_entity_poly.type
_entity_poly.pdbx_seq_one_letter_code
_entity_poly.pdbx_strand_id
1 'polypeptide(L)' 'MEQRLCRCAEELAESPGSGRTIGEIARSWAFADVSYFSRSFSSRYDVPPSLFRDQQGQAR' A
#
# COMPACT_ATOMS: atom_id res chain seq x y z
N MET A 1 -0.87 -7.01 13.13
CA MET A 1 -0.39 -6.79 11.74
C MET A 1 -1.40 -5.99 10.92
N GLU A 2 -2.70 -6.21 11.14
CA GLU A 2 -3.80 -5.61 10.39
C GLU A 2 -3.88 -4.08 10.48
N GLN A 3 -3.62 -3.50 11.66
CA GLN A 3 -3.61 -2.04 11.83
C GLN A 3 -2.55 -1.33 10.97
N ARG A 4 -1.40 -1.99 10.74
CA ARG A 4 -0.31 -1.44 9.90
C ARG A 4 -0.69 -1.51 8.43
N LEU A 5 -1.32 -2.61 7.99
CA LEU A 5 -1.85 -2.75 6.64
C LEU A 5 -2.91 -1.69 6.33
N CYS A 6 -3.82 -1.42 7.27
CA CYS A 6 -4.84 -0.38 7.11
C CYS A 6 -4.20 1.00 6.91
N ARG A 7 -3.24 1.38 7.78
CA ARG A 7 -2.55 2.66 7.64
C ARG A 7 -1.72 2.77 6.35
N CYS A 8 -1.09 1.68 5.91
CA CYS A 8 -0.45 1.67 4.59
C CYS A 8 -1.45 1.92 3.47
N ALA A 9 -2.64 1.31 3.53
CA ALA A 9 -3.69 1.51 2.52
C ALA A 9 -4.19 2.96 2.50
N GLU A 10 -4.40 3.55 3.69
CA GLU A 10 -4.77 4.97 3.81
C GLU A 10 -3.69 5.88 3.21
N GLU A 11 -2.42 5.68 3.55
CA GLU A 11 -1.32 6.50 3.01
C GLU A 11 -1.13 6.32 1.49
N LEU A 12 -1.40 5.10 0.98
CA LEU A 12 -1.42 4.83 -0.46
C LEU A 12 -2.55 5.57 -1.18
N ALA A 13 -3.69 5.79 -0.52
CA ALA A 13 -4.82 6.54 -1.05
C ALA A 13 -4.64 8.05 -0.94
N GLU A 14 -4.03 8.53 0.16
CA GLU A 14 -3.79 9.95 0.40
C GLU A 14 -2.67 10.52 -0.48
N SER A 15 -1.69 9.69 -0.87
CA SER A 15 -0.47 10.18 -1.52
C SER A 15 -0.12 9.50 -2.86
N PRO A 16 -1.04 9.49 -3.86
CA PRO A 16 -0.75 8.91 -5.17
C PRO A 16 0.35 9.67 -5.95
N GLY A 17 0.73 10.89 -5.51
CA GLY A 17 1.69 11.76 -6.19
C GLY A 17 3.02 12.01 -5.47
N SER A 18 3.27 11.41 -4.30
CA SER A 18 4.47 11.74 -3.50
C SER A 18 5.79 11.20 -4.03
N GLY A 19 5.81 10.52 -5.18
CA GLY A 19 7.02 9.89 -5.73
C GLY A 19 7.52 8.67 -4.94
N ARG A 20 6.91 8.37 -3.78
CA ARG A 20 7.24 7.20 -2.96
C ARG A 20 6.69 5.93 -3.59
N THR A 21 7.53 4.91 -3.65
CA THR A 21 7.15 3.58 -4.10
C THR A 21 6.38 2.82 -3.02
N ILE A 22 5.59 1.80 -3.43
CA ILE A 22 4.89 0.89 -2.50
C ILE A 22 5.87 0.32 -1.45
N GLY A 23 7.10 -0.01 -1.88
CA GLY A 23 8.13 -0.58 -1.02
C GLY A 23 8.66 0.40 0.04
N GLU A 24 8.76 1.69 -0.29
CA GLU A 24 9.16 2.73 0.66
C GLU A 24 8.07 2.99 1.70
N ILE A 25 6.80 3.04 1.27
CA ILE A 25 5.65 3.16 2.19
C ILE A 25 5.63 1.96 3.13
N ALA A 26 5.75 0.73 2.62
CA ALA A 26 5.79 -0.47 3.45
C ALA A 26 6.95 -0.43 4.47
N ARG A 27 8.14 0.02 4.06
CA ARG A 27 9.29 0.20 4.97
C ARG A 27 9.03 1.25 6.04
N SER A 28 8.37 2.36 5.70
CA SER A 28 7.98 3.42 6.64
C SER A 28 7.06 2.89 7.76
N TRP A 29 6.20 1.92 7.43
CA TRP A 29 5.30 1.26 8.38
C TRP A 29 5.89 -0.02 9.04
N ALA A 30 7.21 -0.17 9.00
CA ALA A 30 7.96 -1.28 9.59
C ALA A 30 7.64 -2.67 8.99
N PHE A 31 7.30 -2.75 7.70
CA PHE A 31 7.35 -4.00 6.96
C PHE A 31 8.77 -4.26 6.45
N ALA A 32 9.39 -5.33 6.96
CA ALA A 32 10.72 -5.78 6.51
C ALA A 32 10.66 -6.36 5.08
N ASP A 33 9.58 -7.09 4.77
CA ASP A 33 9.41 -7.80 3.51
C ASP A 33 8.23 -7.28 2.69
N VAL A 34 8.55 -6.62 1.57
CA VAL A 34 7.57 -6.12 0.60
C VAL A 34 6.79 -7.27 -0.05
N SER A 35 7.45 -8.42 -0.29
CA SER A 35 6.79 -9.62 -0.85
C SER A 35 5.75 -10.22 0.09
N TYR A 36 6.01 -10.20 1.39
CA TYR A 36 5.05 -10.65 2.40
C TYR A 36 3.92 -9.64 2.58
N PHE A 37 4.25 -8.35 2.57
CA PHE A 37 3.28 -7.26 2.57
C PHE A 37 2.32 -7.38 1.38
N SER A 38 2.82 -7.52 0.15
CA SER A 38 2.00 -7.58 -1.07
C SER A 38 1.02 -8.76 -1.04
N ARG A 39 1.46 -9.94 -0.58
CA ARG A 39 0.58 -11.11 -0.42
C ARG A 39 -0.50 -10.87 0.63
N SER A 40 -0.13 -10.32 1.80
CA SER A 40 -1.08 -10.02 2.87
C SER A 40 -2.08 -8.94 2.46
N PHE A 41 -1.63 -7.93 1.71
CA PHE A 41 -2.46 -6.85 1.20
C PHE A 41 -3.44 -7.36 0.16
N SER A 42 -2.96 -8.09 -0.84
CA SER A 42 -3.80 -8.71 -1.88
C SER A 42 -4.83 -9.65 -1.29
N SER A 43 -4.47 -10.43 -0.25
CA SER A 43 -5.42 -11.31 0.44
C SER A 43 -6.49 -10.54 1.22
N ARG A 44 -6.24 -9.29 1.61
CA ARG A 44 -7.13 -8.48 2.45
C ARG A 44 -8.03 -7.53 1.67
N TYR A 45 -7.51 -7.01 0.55
CA TYR A 45 -8.15 -6.01 -0.29
C TYR A 45 -8.56 -6.55 -1.67
N ASP A 46 -8.28 -7.83 -1.96
CA ASP A 46 -8.49 -8.51 -3.25
C ASP A 46 -7.71 -7.90 -4.43
N VAL A 47 -7.01 -6.78 -4.21
CA VAL A 47 -6.21 -6.07 -5.21
C VAL A 47 -4.78 -5.88 -4.72
N PRO A 48 -3.79 -5.91 -5.64
CA PRO A 48 -2.42 -5.61 -5.28
C PRO A 48 -2.24 -4.11 -4.96
N PRO A 49 -1.31 -3.75 -4.06
CA PRO A 49 -1.13 -2.37 -3.59
C PRO A 49 -0.76 -1.38 -4.71
N SER A 50 -0.09 -1.86 -5.77
CA SER A 50 0.20 -1.06 -6.96
C SER A 50 -1.05 -0.63 -7.72
N LEU A 51 -2.03 -1.53 -7.84
CA LEU A 51 -3.29 -1.29 -8.54
C LEU A 51 -4.24 -0.47 -7.66
N PHE A 52 -4.25 -0.74 -6.35
CA PHE A 52 -4.95 0.11 -5.38
C PHE A 52 -4.51 1.57 -5.49
N ARG A 53 -3.19 1.83 -5.52
CA ARG A 53 -2.65 3.19 -5.68
C ARG A 53 -3.03 3.82 -7.02
N ASP A 54 -2.99 3.05 -8.11
CA ASP A 54 -3.39 3.52 -9.44
C ASP A 54 -4.87 3.92 -9.48
N GLN A 55 -5.76 3.10 -8.90
CA GLN A 55 -7.19 3.42 -8.77
C GLN A 55 -7.43 4.69 -7.96
N GLN A 56 -6.70 4.90 -6.86
CA GLN A 56 -6.80 6.12 -6.06
C GLN A 56 -6.21 7.36 -6.77
N GLY A 57 -5.17 7.16 -7.59
CA GLY A 57 -4.60 8.22 -8.43
C GLY A 57 -5.48 8.62 -9.61
N GLN A 58 -6.26 7.67 -10.16
CA GLN A 58 -7.19 7.90 -11.26
C GLN A 58 -8.54 8.48 -10.84
N ALA A 59 -8.92 8.38 -9.56
CA ALA A 59 -10.18 8.88 -9.02
C ALA A 59 -10.22 10.41 -8.79
N ARG A 60 -9.38 11.19 -9.49
CA ARG A 60 -9.30 12.66 -9.38
C ARG A 60 -9.91 13.37 -10.57
#